data_AF-A0A535F4I2-F1
#
_entry.id   AF-A0A535F4I2-F1
#
_cell.length_a   1.000
_cell.length_b   1.000
_cell.length_c   1.000
_cell.angle_alpha   90.00
_cell.angle_beta   90.00
_cell.angle_gamma   90.00
#
_symmetry.space_group_name_H-M   'P 1'
#
loop_
_entity.id
_entity.type
_entity.pdbx_description
1 polymer ?
#
loop_
_entity_poly.entity_id
_entity_poly.type
_entity_poly.pdbx_seq_one_letter_code
_entity_poly.pdbx_strand_id
1 'polypeptide(L)'
;MLASHIHHLQCVLCGASYNPVAVEYTCPACGPSGILAVHYDYEQVAPHIGRAQLAENHEQTAWRYRALLPISYSHRTMPPLAIGGTPLYAVERLRSYLGMSDLWLKDDTRNPSASLKDRASVIAVMLAGGKTVACASTGNAASSLAVQAAAVGLPCYIFVPYDAPRAKVIQLLMCGATVFAVNGSYDDAFDLCIEACDTFGWYNRNSGYNPYLVEGKKTVGLEIAEQLAWQVPDTVLVPTGDGCILSGVYRGFEDFYLLGSAYRAWLLYRPKVLLPLCERWKGTVLYGLVKRVLLPMVSPKDCLAMEPWLSVIFVPVADLVLLSRMQRF
;
A
#
# COMPACT_ATOMS: atom_id res chain seq x y z
N MET A 1 14.80 11.63 -4.87
CA MET A 1 15.19 11.05 -6.19
C MET A 1 14.80 9.58 -6.19
N LEU A 2 14.52 9.00 -7.36
CA LEU A 2 14.19 7.57 -7.48
C LEU A 2 15.43 6.71 -7.22
N ALA A 3 15.24 5.54 -6.60
CA ALA A 3 16.32 4.62 -6.30
C ALA A 3 16.94 3.98 -7.54
N SER A 4 18.27 3.76 -7.53
CA SER A 4 19.01 3.18 -8.66
C SER A 4 18.72 1.70 -8.89
N HIS A 5 18.24 0.99 -7.86
CA HIS A 5 17.93 -0.44 -7.93
C HIS A 5 16.53 -0.72 -8.51
N ILE A 6 15.80 0.30 -8.98
CA ILE A 6 14.59 0.10 -9.78
C ILE A 6 15.02 -0.26 -11.21
N HIS A 7 14.75 -1.49 -11.63
CA HIS A 7 15.11 -1.98 -12.96
C HIS A 7 14.17 -1.43 -14.04
N HIS A 8 12.85 -1.53 -13.85
CA HIS A 8 11.85 -0.98 -14.77
C HIS A 8 10.48 -0.81 -14.12
N LEU A 9 9.60 -0.09 -14.81
CA LEU A 9 8.16 -0.08 -14.55
C LEU A 9 7.46 -0.98 -15.57
N GLN A 10 6.53 -1.83 -15.15
CA GLN A 10 5.78 -2.74 -16.04
C GLN A 10 4.29 -2.46 -15.99
N CYS A 11 3.64 -2.28 -17.15
CA CYS A 11 2.19 -2.14 -17.22
C CYS A 11 1.50 -3.46 -16.86
N VAL A 12 0.58 -3.41 -15.89
CA VAL A 12 -0.16 -4.59 -15.43
C VAL A 12 -1.19 -5.08 -16.44
N LEU A 13 -1.54 -4.27 -17.45
CA LEU A 13 -2.53 -4.64 -18.48
C LEU A 13 -1.89 -5.22 -19.74
N CYS A 14 -0.91 -4.52 -20.31
CA CYS A 14 -0.29 -4.90 -21.59
C CYS A 14 1.11 -5.52 -21.45
N GLY A 15 1.68 -5.54 -20.24
CA GLY A 15 3.01 -6.09 -19.99
C GLY A 15 4.19 -5.24 -20.49
N ALA A 16 3.93 -4.08 -21.11
CA ALA A 16 4.98 -3.19 -21.61
C ALA A 16 5.88 -2.67 -20.46
N SER A 17 7.18 -2.65 -20.71
CA SER A 17 8.19 -2.19 -19.77
C SER A 17 8.71 -0.80 -20.13
N TYR A 18 8.88 0.04 -19.11
CA TYR A 18 9.30 1.43 -19.24
C TYR A 18 10.48 1.72 -18.32
N ASN A 19 11.37 2.60 -18.78
CA ASN A 19 12.40 3.16 -17.93
C ASN A 19 11.71 4.01 -16.83
N PRO A 20 12.06 3.85 -15.53
CA PRO A 20 11.44 4.59 -14.43
C PRO A 20 11.53 6.12 -14.52
N VAL A 21 12.47 6.67 -15.31
CA VAL A 21 12.55 8.13 -15.53
C VAL A 21 11.76 8.61 -16.75
N ALA A 22 11.31 7.69 -17.61
CA ALA A 22 10.61 8.03 -18.86
C ALA A 22 9.08 8.14 -18.69
N VAL A 23 8.53 7.56 -17.62
CA VAL A 23 7.09 7.58 -17.33
C VAL A 23 6.88 7.83 -15.85
N GLU A 24 6.00 8.79 -15.52
CA GLU A 24 5.79 9.21 -14.13
C GLU A 24 4.69 8.41 -13.42
N TYR A 25 3.55 8.17 -14.08
CA TYR A 25 2.35 7.58 -13.44
C TYR A 25 1.79 6.36 -14.17
N THR A 26 1.26 6.53 -15.38
CA THR A 26 0.52 5.47 -16.10
C THR A 26 1.16 5.12 -17.44
N CYS A 27 0.91 3.90 -17.90
CA CYS A 27 1.33 3.38 -19.18
C CYS A 27 0.86 4.28 -20.34
N PRO A 28 1.78 4.83 -21.17
CA PRO A 28 1.41 5.66 -22.31
C PRO A 28 0.52 4.95 -23.34
N ALA A 29 0.66 3.62 -23.48
CA ALA A 29 -0.12 2.83 -24.43
C ALA A 29 -1.54 2.48 -23.93
N CYS A 30 -1.75 2.40 -22.62
CA CYS A 30 -3.04 2.00 -22.03
C CYS A 30 -3.78 3.17 -21.36
N GLY A 31 -3.18 4.37 -21.35
CA GLY A 31 -3.76 5.56 -20.74
C GLY A 31 -3.99 5.42 -19.23
N PRO A 32 -4.98 6.12 -18.67
CA PRO A 32 -5.22 6.18 -17.21
C PRO A 32 -5.47 4.83 -16.54
N SER A 33 -5.96 3.83 -17.28
CA SER A 33 -6.20 2.48 -16.74
C SER A 33 -4.91 1.63 -16.66
N GLY A 34 -3.85 2.04 -17.37
CA GLY A 34 -2.60 1.31 -17.45
C GLY A 34 -1.70 1.52 -16.24
N ILE A 35 -2.06 0.93 -15.11
CA ILE A 35 -1.25 1.03 -13.88
C ILE A 35 0.12 0.38 -14.11
N LEU A 36 1.17 1.04 -13.62
CA LEU A 36 2.53 0.52 -13.66
C LEU A 36 2.90 -0.14 -12.33
N ALA A 37 3.60 -1.26 -12.39
CA ALA A 37 4.19 -1.93 -11.26
C ALA A 37 5.70 -1.71 -11.24
N VAL A 38 6.30 -1.52 -10.05
CA VAL A 38 7.73 -1.29 -9.89
C VAL A 38 8.47 -2.62 -9.86
N HIS A 39 9.50 -2.80 -10.66
CA HIS A 39 10.35 -4.01 -10.65
C HIS A 39 11.77 -3.63 -10.26
N TYR A 40 12.30 -4.32 -9.25
CA TYR A 40 13.64 -4.09 -8.73
C TYR A 40 14.67 -5.03 -9.36
N ASP A 41 15.91 -4.58 -9.37
CA ASP A 41 17.08 -5.44 -9.56
C ASP A 41 17.39 -6.14 -8.23
N TYR A 42 16.85 -7.35 -8.05
CA TYR A 42 17.02 -8.11 -6.81
C TYR A 42 18.47 -8.56 -6.56
N GLU A 43 19.30 -8.66 -7.61
CA GLU A 43 20.73 -8.96 -7.44
C GLU A 43 21.45 -7.78 -6.78
N GLN A 44 21.08 -6.55 -7.15
CA GLN A 44 21.57 -5.33 -6.47
C GLN A 44 20.98 -5.16 -5.07
N VAL A 45 19.74 -5.57 -4.83
CA VAL A 45 19.09 -5.38 -3.52
C VAL A 45 19.57 -6.39 -2.47
N ALA A 46 19.75 -7.66 -2.85
CA ALA A 46 20.01 -8.76 -1.91
C ALA A 46 21.18 -8.53 -0.93
N PRO A 47 22.32 -7.93 -1.31
CA PRO A 47 23.42 -7.65 -0.38
C PRO A 47 23.07 -6.64 0.73
N HIS A 48 22.02 -5.84 0.54
CA HIS A 48 21.65 -4.75 1.44
C HIS A 48 20.49 -5.08 2.38
N ILE A 49 19.88 -6.26 2.25
CA ILE A 49 18.78 -6.70 3.10
C ILE A 49 18.81 -8.21 3.36
N GLY A 50 19.18 -8.55 4.60
CA GLY A 50 19.31 -9.92 5.09
C GLY A 50 18.73 -10.05 6.49
N ARG A 51 18.48 -11.28 6.96
CA ARG A 51 18.03 -11.52 8.35
C ARG A 51 19.00 -10.95 9.38
N ALA A 52 20.31 -11.16 9.17
CA ALA A 52 21.34 -10.62 10.06
C ALA A 52 21.31 -9.09 10.06
N GLN A 53 21.30 -8.46 8.87
CA GLN A 53 21.18 -7.01 8.79
C GLN A 53 19.90 -6.46 9.41
N LEU A 54 18.76 -7.14 9.26
CA LEU A 54 17.49 -6.72 9.87
C LEU A 54 17.49 -6.92 11.40
N ALA A 55 18.07 -8.01 11.89
CA ALA A 55 18.21 -8.26 13.33
C ALA A 55 19.12 -7.23 14.03
N GLU A 56 20.16 -6.74 13.34
CA GLU A 56 21.03 -5.66 13.81
C GLU A 56 20.43 -4.26 13.58
N ASN A 57 19.36 -4.16 12.78
CA ASN A 57 18.73 -2.88 12.46
C ASN A 57 17.71 -2.48 13.52
N HIS A 58 18.13 -1.58 14.40
CA HIS A 58 17.27 -1.08 15.47
C HIS A 58 16.08 -0.25 15.01
N GLU A 59 16.05 0.26 13.76
CA GLU A 59 15.11 1.26 13.21
C GLU A 59 13.79 1.41 13.97
N GLN A 60 12.62 0.85 13.66
CA GLN A 60 11.34 1.33 14.26
C GLN A 60 10.23 1.47 13.23
N THR A 61 10.60 1.77 12.00
CA THR A 61 9.68 2.26 10.97
C THR A 61 9.77 1.43 9.70
N ALA A 62 8.96 1.74 8.68
CA ALA A 62 9.04 1.17 7.34
C ALA A 62 10.44 1.33 6.70
N TRP A 63 11.26 2.26 7.20
CA TRP A 63 12.61 2.53 6.70
C TRP A 63 13.61 1.40 6.96
N ARG A 64 13.32 0.42 7.83
CA ARG A 64 14.15 -0.80 7.91
C ARG A 64 14.18 -1.59 6.60
N TYR A 65 13.15 -1.45 5.77
CA TYR A 65 13.08 -2.12 4.45
C TYR A 65 13.52 -1.23 3.29
N ARG A 66 14.27 -0.15 3.55
CA ARG A 66 14.69 0.84 2.55
C ARG A 66 15.31 0.26 1.27
N ALA A 67 16.00 -0.88 1.37
CA ALA A 67 16.62 -1.53 0.21
C ALA A 67 15.58 -2.06 -0.80
N LEU A 68 14.33 -2.22 -0.34
CA LEU A 68 13.16 -2.57 -1.14
C LEU A 68 12.24 -1.36 -1.33
N LEU A 69 12.71 -0.11 -1.25
CA LEU A 69 11.86 1.08 -1.45
C LEU A 69 12.37 1.94 -2.61
N PRO A 70 11.48 2.62 -3.36
CA PRO A 70 11.85 3.34 -4.58
C PRO A 70 12.55 4.69 -4.33
N ILE A 71 13.12 4.90 -3.14
CA ILE A 71 13.70 6.19 -2.71
C ILE A 71 15.22 6.09 -2.73
N SER A 72 15.87 6.96 -3.51
CA SER A 72 17.32 7.14 -3.51
C SER A 72 17.79 7.88 -2.26
N TYR A 73 18.90 7.39 -1.71
CA TYR A 73 19.63 8.04 -0.62
C TYR A 73 20.39 9.25 -1.15
N SER A 74 19.84 10.43 -0.91
CA SER A 74 20.68 11.58 -0.58
C SER A 74 20.32 12.00 0.84
N HIS A 75 21.23 12.70 1.54
CA HIS A 75 21.09 13.17 2.92
C HIS A 75 19.92 14.17 3.15
N ARG A 76 18.77 14.01 2.47
CA ARG A 76 17.53 14.64 2.90
C ARG A 76 17.13 14.05 4.24
N THR A 77 16.67 14.93 5.11
CA THR A 77 16.04 14.58 6.37
C THR A 77 14.93 13.58 6.09
N MET A 78 15.05 12.38 6.67
CA MET A 78 13.96 11.40 6.65
C MET A 78 12.71 12.04 7.26
N PRO A 79 11.50 11.71 6.79
CA PRO A 79 10.29 12.26 7.35
C PRO A 79 10.25 11.99 8.86
N PRO A 80 9.85 12.97 9.69
CA PRO A 80 10.02 12.88 11.14
C PRO A 80 9.01 11.93 11.81
N LEU A 81 7.99 11.49 11.08
CA LEU A 81 6.95 10.62 11.61
C LEU A 81 7.36 9.14 11.54
N ALA A 82 7.13 8.43 12.65
CA ALA A 82 7.36 6.99 12.72
C ALA A 82 6.22 6.23 12.01
N ILE A 83 6.48 5.81 10.77
CA ILE A 83 5.51 5.07 9.95
C ILE A 83 5.88 3.60 9.94
N GLY A 84 4.93 2.69 10.10
CA GLY A 84 5.24 1.26 10.23
C GLY A 84 5.73 0.87 11.62
N GLY A 85 6.33 -0.32 11.73
CA GLY A 85 6.66 -0.93 13.03
C GLY A 85 5.44 -1.18 13.91
N THR A 86 4.27 -1.34 13.29
CA THR A 86 2.99 -1.39 14.01
C THR A 86 2.79 -2.73 14.72
N PRO A 87 1.99 -2.78 15.79
CA PRO A 87 1.78 -4.00 16.57
C PRO A 87 1.20 -5.16 15.76
N LEU A 88 1.62 -6.37 16.12
CA LEU A 88 1.02 -7.62 15.68
C LEU A 88 0.52 -8.38 16.90
N TYR A 89 -0.80 -8.40 17.10
CA TYR A 89 -1.41 -8.98 18.30
C TYR A 89 -1.76 -10.46 18.11
N ALA A 90 -1.40 -11.29 19.09
CA ALA A 90 -2.00 -12.60 19.28
C ALA A 90 -3.38 -12.42 19.95
N VAL A 91 -4.46 -12.63 19.20
CA VAL A 91 -5.82 -12.31 19.63
C VAL A 91 -6.48 -13.48 20.37
N GLU A 92 -5.99 -13.82 21.56
CA GLU A 92 -6.31 -15.08 22.27
C GLU A 92 -7.80 -15.33 22.48
N ARG A 93 -8.57 -14.32 22.88
CA ARG A 93 -10.04 -14.48 23.04
C ARG A 93 -10.74 -14.79 21.72
N LEU A 94 -10.28 -14.18 20.62
CA LEU A 94 -10.84 -14.42 19.29
C LEU A 94 -10.40 -15.80 18.76
N ARG A 95 -9.17 -16.22 19.06
CA ARG A 95 -8.67 -17.57 18.80
C ARG A 95 -9.56 -18.63 19.43
N SER A 96 -9.86 -18.50 20.73
CA SER A 96 -10.75 -19.43 21.44
C SER A 96 -12.18 -19.41 20.88
N TYR A 97 -12.72 -18.22 20.58
CA TYR A 97 -14.08 -18.08 20.05
C TYR A 97 -14.24 -18.72 18.66
N LEU A 98 -13.24 -18.60 17.79
CA LEU A 98 -13.27 -19.15 16.43
C LEU A 98 -12.71 -20.58 16.33
N GLY A 99 -12.16 -21.13 17.40
CA GLY A 99 -11.46 -22.43 17.36
C GLY A 99 -10.18 -22.41 16.51
N MET A 100 -9.51 -21.26 16.42
CA MET A 100 -8.31 -21.06 15.58
C MET A 100 -7.11 -20.70 16.46
N SER A 101 -6.18 -21.61 16.68
CA SER A 101 -4.99 -21.39 17.53
C SER A 101 -4.02 -20.34 16.98
N ASP A 102 -3.97 -20.21 15.65
CA ASP A 102 -2.97 -19.44 14.94
C ASP A 102 -3.61 -18.26 14.21
N LEU A 103 -4.16 -17.31 14.98
CA LEU A 103 -4.78 -16.08 14.48
C LEU A 103 -4.05 -14.83 15.00
N TRP A 104 -3.73 -13.88 14.13
CA TRP A 104 -3.11 -12.60 14.51
C TRP A 104 -3.84 -11.41 13.91
N LEU A 105 -3.66 -10.25 14.53
CA LEU A 105 -4.16 -8.96 14.07
C LEU A 105 -3.00 -7.98 13.90
N LYS A 106 -2.73 -7.55 12.65
CA LYS A 106 -1.78 -6.48 12.35
C LYS A 106 -2.52 -5.14 12.37
N ASP A 107 -2.11 -4.26 13.28
CA ASP A 107 -2.84 -3.04 13.60
C ASP A 107 -2.18 -1.77 13.05
N ASP A 108 -2.44 -1.48 11.78
CA ASP A 108 -1.94 -0.28 11.12
C ASP A 108 -2.73 1.00 11.48
N THR A 109 -3.74 0.90 12.35
CA THR A 109 -4.40 2.08 12.93
C THR A 109 -3.50 2.81 13.93
N ARG A 110 -2.34 2.24 14.27
CA ARG A 110 -1.32 2.86 15.13
C ARG A 110 -0.36 3.77 14.36
N ASN A 111 -0.46 3.85 13.03
CA ASN A 111 0.25 4.88 12.29
C ASN A 111 -0.26 6.29 12.65
N PRO A 112 0.52 7.37 12.41
CA PRO A 112 0.18 8.73 12.84
C PRO A 112 -1.18 9.28 12.39
N SER A 113 -1.64 8.98 11.16
CA SER A 113 -2.98 9.36 10.69
C SER A 113 -4.06 8.33 11.03
N ALA A 114 -3.70 7.34 11.85
CA ALA A 114 -4.49 6.16 12.20
C ALA A 114 -4.86 5.26 11.00
N SER A 115 -3.99 5.19 9.98
CA SER A 115 -4.25 4.39 8.78
C SER A 115 -2.98 3.81 8.13
N LEU A 116 -3.13 2.64 7.50
CA LEU A 116 -2.12 2.03 6.62
C LEU A 116 -1.72 2.95 5.47
N LYS A 117 -2.59 3.90 5.09
CA LYS A 117 -2.32 4.87 4.03
C LYS A 117 -1.05 5.70 4.28
N ASP A 118 -0.60 5.83 5.52
CA ASP A 118 0.67 6.50 5.86
C ASP A 118 1.87 5.87 5.20
N ARG A 119 1.88 4.54 5.08
CA ARG A 119 2.95 3.82 4.37
C ARG A 119 3.06 4.25 2.92
N ALA A 120 1.95 4.56 2.26
CA ALA A 120 1.95 5.05 0.88
C ALA A 120 2.27 6.55 0.79
N SER A 121 1.66 7.36 1.65
CA SER A 121 1.80 8.82 1.60
C SER A 121 3.21 9.28 1.96
N VAL A 122 3.92 8.56 2.82
CA VAL A 122 5.33 8.85 3.11
C VAL A 122 6.23 8.66 1.88
N ILE A 123 5.95 7.66 1.04
CA ILE A 123 6.65 7.49 -0.24
C ILE A 123 6.34 8.64 -1.18
N ALA A 124 5.08 9.06 -1.26
CA ALA A 124 4.66 10.18 -2.10
C ALA A 124 5.39 11.48 -1.70
N VAL A 125 5.42 11.79 -0.41
CA VAL A 125 6.12 12.97 0.13
C VAL A 125 7.62 12.93 -0.17
N MET A 126 8.26 11.77 -0.04
CA MET A 126 9.68 11.62 -0.34
C MET A 126 9.99 11.78 -1.83
N LEU A 127 9.14 11.23 -2.70
CA LEU A 127 9.30 11.33 -4.15
C LEU A 127 8.93 12.71 -4.70
N ALA A 128 8.01 13.43 -4.06
CA ALA A 128 7.69 14.82 -4.40
C ALA A 128 8.91 15.73 -4.33
N GLY A 129 9.90 15.42 -3.49
CA GLY A 129 11.22 16.05 -3.54
C GLY A 129 11.22 17.55 -3.21
N GLY A 130 10.23 18.04 -2.45
CA GLY A 130 10.04 19.47 -2.16
C GLY A 130 8.90 20.12 -2.94
N LYS A 131 8.32 19.42 -3.93
CA LYS A 131 7.14 19.89 -4.66
C LYS A 131 5.90 19.84 -3.78
N THR A 132 4.93 20.69 -4.10
CA THR A 132 3.53 20.57 -3.66
C THR A 132 3.01 19.17 -3.94
N VAL A 133 2.21 18.63 -3.01
CA VAL A 133 1.54 17.34 -3.16
C VAL A 133 0.03 17.52 -3.29
N ALA A 134 -0.61 16.67 -4.09
CA ALA A 134 -2.06 16.70 -4.25
C ALA A 134 -2.69 15.30 -4.27
N CYS A 135 -3.96 15.24 -3.87
CA CYS A 135 -4.77 14.02 -3.90
C CYS A 135 -6.26 14.36 -4.01
N ALA A 136 -7.00 13.58 -4.80
CA ALA A 136 -8.45 13.52 -4.75
C ALA A 136 -8.87 12.38 -3.83
N SER A 137 -9.41 12.70 -2.65
CA SER A 137 -9.95 11.70 -1.73
C SER A 137 -10.75 12.33 -0.60
N THR A 138 -11.84 11.69 -0.20
CA THR A 138 -12.62 12.04 0.99
C THR A 138 -12.30 11.18 2.20
N GLY A 139 -11.24 10.35 2.16
CA GLY A 139 -10.96 9.36 3.20
C GLY A 139 -9.50 9.34 3.67
N ASN A 140 -9.07 8.20 4.20
CA ASN A 140 -7.77 8.03 4.85
C ASN A 140 -6.57 8.39 3.95
N ALA A 141 -6.73 8.33 2.63
CA ALA A 141 -5.68 8.77 1.70
C ALA A 141 -5.41 10.28 1.79
N ALA A 142 -6.46 11.11 1.87
CA ALA A 142 -6.33 12.55 2.05
C ALA A 142 -5.79 12.90 3.44
N SER A 143 -6.36 12.30 4.50
CA SER A 143 -5.89 12.54 5.88
C SER A 143 -4.41 12.17 6.05
N SER A 144 -4.03 11.01 5.52
CA SER A 144 -2.64 10.56 5.52
C SER A 144 -1.71 11.51 4.76
N LEU A 145 -2.10 11.96 3.56
CA LEU A 145 -1.27 12.90 2.81
C LEU A 145 -1.12 14.24 3.55
N ALA A 146 -2.21 14.77 4.09
CA ALA A 146 -2.21 16.03 4.82
C ALA A 146 -1.30 15.96 6.06
N VAL A 147 -1.39 14.90 6.87
CA VAL A 147 -0.52 14.66 8.03
C VAL A 147 0.95 14.60 7.61
N GLN A 148 1.27 13.82 6.57
CA GLN A 148 2.65 13.64 6.12
C GLN A 148 3.24 14.91 5.51
N ALA A 149 2.46 15.64 4.71
CA ALA A 149 2.87 16.89 4.10
C ALA A 149 3.13 17.97 5.16
N ALA A 150 2.24 18.08 6.16
CA ALA A 150 2.41 18.99 7.29
C ALA A 150 3.70 18.72 8.06
N ALA A 151 4.01 17.44 8.29
CA ALA A 151 5.20 17.03 9.04
C ALA A 151 6.52 17.43 8.37
N VAL A 152 6.53 17.64 7.05
CA VAL A 152 7.73 18.08 6.30
C VAL A 152 7.59 19.49 5.70
N GLY A 153 6.50 20.20 6.01
CA GLY A 153 6.25 21.56 5.53
C GLY A 153 5.96 21.68 4.02
N LEU A 154 5.39 20.65 3.38
CA LEU A 154 4.99 20.73 1.97
C LEU A 154 3.58 21.29 1.81
N PRO A 155 3.33 22.17 0.83
CA PRO A 155 1.97 22.54 0.45
C PRO A 155 1.18 21.31 0.02
N CYS A 156 -0.05 21.18 0.55
CA CYS A 156 -0.93 20.04 0.31
C CYS A 156 -2.29 20.51 -0.20
N TYR A 157 -2.68 20.06 -1.39
CA TYR A 157 -3.98 20.33 -1.99
C TYR A 157 -4.83 19.07 -2.05
N ILE A 158 -6.03 19.13 -1.48
CA ILE A 158 -6.97 18.00 -1.50
C ILE A 158 -8.22 18.37 -2.28
N PHE A 159 -8.57 17.54 -3.26
CA PHE A 159 -9.80 17.66 -4.02
C PHE A 159 -10.86 16.71 -3.45
N VAL A 160 -12.03 17.25 -3.12
CA VAL A 160 -13.16 16.49 -2.60
C VAL A 160 -14.44 16.89 -3.33
N PRO A 161 -15.41 15.98 -3.52
CA PRO A 161 -16.77 16.36 -3.90
C PRO A 161 -17.36 17.39 -2.90
N TYR A 162 -18.22 18.27 -3.40
CA TYR A 162 -18.82 19.34 -2.61
C TYR A 162 -19.58 18.84 -1.38
N ASP A 163 -20.18 17.65 -1.47
CA ASP A 163 -20.95 17.00 -0.41
C ASP A 163 -20.11 16.12 0.53
N ALA A 164 -18.77 16.21 0.45
CA ALA A 164 -17.88 15.43 1.31
C ALA A 164 -18.19 15.67 2.81
N PRO A 165 -18.23 14.59 3.63
CA PRO A 165 -18.58 14.73 5.04
C PRO A 165 -17.66 15.72 5.78
N ARG A 166 -18.26 16.74 6.39
CA ARG A 166 -17.53 17.82 7.10
C ARG A 166 -16.52 17.29 8.12
N ALA A 167 -16.89 16.24 8.86
CA ALA A 167 -16.01 15.61 9.84
C ALA A 167 -14.68 15.14 9.24
N LYS A 168 -14.69 14.67 7.99
CA LYS A 168 -13.47 14.24 7.28
C LYS A 168 -12.67 15.41 6.75
N VAL A 169 -13.34 16.46 6.29
CA VAL A 169 -12.69 17.70 5.81
C VAL A 169 -11.98 18.43 6.95
N ILE A 170 -12.55 18.44 8.16
CA ILE A 170 -11.94 19.10 9.34
C ILE A 170 -10.52 18.61 9.60
N GLN A 171 -10.28 17.30 9.54
CA GLN A 171 -8.93 16.75 9.76
C GLN A 171 -7.92 17.28 8.73
N LEU A 172 -8.32 17.42 7.47
CA LEU A 172 -7.47 17.94 6.39
C LEU A 172 -7.08 19.39 6.66
N LEU A 173 -8.05 20.21 7.02
CA LEU A 173 -7.85 21.63 7.33
C LEU A 173 -6.99 21.81 8.58
N MET A 174 -7.17 20.98 9.61
CA MET A 174 -6.34 21.01 10.82
C MET A 174 -4.87 20.68 10.54
N CYS A 175 -4.60 19.85 9.53
CA CYS A 175 -3.25 19.55 9.05
C CYS A 175 -2.72 20.61 8.07
N GLY A 176 -3.42 21.73 7.85
CA GLY A 176 -2.97 22.81 6.98
C GLY A 176 -3.13 22.54 5.48
N ALA A 177 -3.85 21.48 5.09
CA ALA A 177 -4.17 21.26 3.69
C ALA A 177 -5.18 22.30 3.19
N THR A 178 -5.00 22.74 1.95
CA THR A 178 -6.01 23.54 1.23
C THR A 178 -6.96 22.58 0.52
N VAL A 179 -8.24 22.67 0.84
CA VAL A 179 -9.27 21.74 0.33
C VAL A 179 -10.11 22.42 -0.73
N PHE A 180 -10.12 21.85 -1.94
CA PHE A 180 -11.00 22.25 -3.03
C PHE A 180 -12.25 21.40 -3.03
N ALA A 181 -13.39 22.03 -2.72
CA ALA A 181 -14.70 21.41 -2.83
C ALA A 181 -15.20 21.52 -4.29
N VAL A 182 -15.17 20.42 -5.00
CA VAL A 182 -15.53 20.31 -6.42
C VAL A 182 -17.03 20.08 -6.54
N ASN A 183 -17.71 20.96 -7.27
CA ASN A 183 -19.12 20.79 -7.58
C ASN A 183 -19.31 19.74 -8.67
N GLY A 184 -19.24 18.47 -8.27
CA GLY A 184 -19.29 17.32 -9.17
C GLY A 184 -19.15 16.01 -8.41
N SER A 185 -18.99 14.93 -9.17
CA SER A 185 -18.75 13.58 -8.67
C SER A 185 -17.31 13.41 -8.12
N TYR A 186 -17.05 12.24 -7.55
CA TYR A 186 -15.69 11.85 -7.19
C TYR A 186 -14.75 11.82 -8.40
N ASP A 187 -15.24 11.33 -9.55
CA ASP A 187 -14.44 11.25 -10.77
C ASP A 187 -14.08 12.65 -11.28
N ASP A 188 -15.01 13.61 -11.21
CA ASP A 188 -14.72 15.02 -11.55
C ASP A 188 -13.63 15.62 -10.63
N ALA A 189 -13.67 15.31 -9.33
CA ALA A 189 -12.65 15.76 -8.39
C ALA A 189 -11.29 15.09 -8.65
N PHE A 190 -11.31 13.83 -9.10
CA PHE A 190 -10.11 13.08 -9.46
C PHE A 190 -9.46 13.61 -10.72
N ASP A 191 -10.24 13.85 -11.78
CA ASP A 191 -9.78 14.39 -13.05
C ASP A 191 -9.22 15.80 -12.87
N LEU A 192 -9.93 16.66 -12.12
CA LEU A 192 -9.45 18.01 -11.80
C LEU A 192 -8.14 17.99 -11.00
N CYS A 193 -7.98 17.03 -10.09
CA CYS A 193 -6.72 16.85 -9.37
C CYS A 193 -5.57 16.45 -10.31
N ILE A 194 -5.82 15.58 -11.29
CA ILE A 194 -4.82 15.21 -12.30
C ILE A 194 -4.45 16.43 -13.14
N GLU A 195 -5.43 17.13 -13.70
CA GLU A 195 -5.22 18.34 -14.51
C GLU A 195 -4.42 19.40 -13.75
N ALA A 196 -4.72 19.62 -12.48
CA ALA A 196 -3.96 20.54 -11.63
C ALA A 196 -2.52 20.06 -11.40
N CYS A 197 -2.29 18.75 -11.20
CA CYS A 197 -0.94 18.22 -11.07
C CYS A 197 -0.12 18.43 -12.34
N ASP A 198 -0.70 18.13 -13.51
CA ASP A 198 -0.05 18.28 -14.81
C ASP A 198 0.24 19.76 -15.13
N THR A 199 -0.71 20.65 -14.81
CA THR A 199 -0.60 22.09 -15.10
C THR A 199 0.41 22.79 -14.19
N PHE A 200 0.39 22.48 -12.89
CA PHE A 200 1.21 23.19 -11.90
C PHE A 200 2.48 22.43 -11.48
N GLY A 201 2.72 21.24 -12.04
CA GLY A 201 3.86 20.39 -11.70
C GLY A 201 3.83 19.85 -10.28
N TRP A 202 2.64 19.69 -9.69
CA TRP A 202 2.46 19.09 -8.36
C TRP A 202 2.62 17.57 -8.42
N TYR A 203 3.03 16.97 -7.30
CA TYR A 203 3.17 15.52 -7.21
C TYR A 203 1.85 14.85 -6.86
N ASN A 204 1.39 13.93 -7.71
CA ASN A 204 0.10 13.28 -7.59
C ASN A 204 0.17 12.01 -6.73
N ARG A 205 -0.59 11.95 -5.63
CA ARG A 205 -0.65 10.81 -4.70
C ARG A 205 -1.85 9.88 -4.94
N ASN A 206 -2.63 10.06 -5.99
CA ASN A 206 -3.83 9.24 -6.20
C ASN A 206 -3.51 7.74 -6.29
N SER A 207 -4.26 6.92 -5.54
CA SER A 207 -4.14 5.46 -5.57
C SER A 207 -4.79 4.91 -6.83
N GLY A 208 -4.21 3.83 -7.38
CA GLY A 208 -4.59 3.34 -8.72
C GLY A 208 -4.09 4.21 -9.87
N TYR A 209 -3.26 5.22 -9.60
CA TYR A 209 -2.63 6.09 -10.59
C TYR A 209 -1.11 6.16 -10.40
N ASN A 210 -0.66 6.51 -9.19
CA ASN A 210 0.77 6.58 -8.89
C ASN A 210 1.34 5.19 -8.53
N PRO A 211 2.34 4.69 -9.30
CA PRO A 211 2.84 3.32 -9.18
C PRO A 211 3.63 3.08 -7.89
N TYR A 212 4.28 4.12 -7.36
CA TYR A 212 5.19 4.00 -6.21
C TYR A 212 4.44 3.85 -4.87
N LEU A 213 3.14 4.11 -4.84
CA LEU A 213 2.34 4.03 -3.62
C LEU A 213 2.12 2.61 -3.13
N VAL A 214 2.23 1.61 -4.01
CA VAL A 214 2.17 0.18 -3.63
C VAL A 214 3.42 -0.20 -2.85
N GLU A 215 4.58 0.36 -3.23
CA GLU A 215 5.87 0.09 -2.59
C GLU A 215 5.90 0.52 -1.13
N GLY A 216 5.19 1.58 -0.79
CA GLY A 216 4.97 1.95 0.61
C GLY A 216 4.14 0.91 1.35
N LYS A 217 2.98 0.56 0.80
CA LYS A 217 2.02 -0.38 1.42
C LYS A 217 2.64 -1.76 1.63
N LYS A 218 3.53 -2.22 0.74
CA LYS A 218 4.14 -3.54 0.83
C LYS A 218 4.96 -3.77 2.10
N THR A 219 5.44 -2.69 2.72
CA THR A 219 6.18 -2.77 3.98
C THR A 219 5.39 -3.45 5.09
N VAL A 220 4.05 -3.44 5.06
CA VAL A 220 3.24 -4.20 6.02
C VAL A 220 3.44 -5.71 5.88
N GLY A 221 3.57 -6.22 4.64
CA GLY A 221 3.84 -7.63 4.38
C GLY A 221 5.25 -8.03 4.81
N LEU A 222 6.21 -7.13 4.58
CA LEU A 222 7.59 -7.30 5.05
C LEU A 222 7.66 -7.37 6.58
N GLU A 223 6.97 -6.45 7.26
CA GLU A 223 6.86 -6.42 8.72
C GLU A 223 6.19 -7.66 9.28
N ILE A 224 5.10 -8.14 8.67
CA ILE A 224 4.43 -9.37 9.11
C ILE A 224 5.38 -10.55 9.05
N ALA A 225 6.14 -10.69 7.95
CA ALA A 225 7.11 -11.77 7.81
C ALA A 225 8.20 -11.70 8.89
N GLU A 226 8.74 -10.51 9.16
CA GLU A 226 9.77 -10.32 10.19
C GLU A 226 9.23 -10.57 11.61
N GLN A 227 8.07 -9.99 11.95
CA GLN A 227 7.44 -10.11 13.27
C GLN A 227 7.01 -11.54 13.62
N LEU A 228 6.74 -12.38 12.61
CA LEU A 228 6.47 -13.80 12.77
C LEU A 228 7.72 -14.66 12.68
N ALA A 229 8.91 -14.07 12.88
CA ALA A 229 10.20 -14.75 12.79
C ALA A 229 10.37 -15.54 11.48
N TRP A 230 9.94 -14.94 10.37
CA TRP A 230 9.99 -15.50 9.02
C TRP A 230 9.07 -16.70 8.80
N GLN A 231 8.21 -17.00 9.77
CA GLN A 231 7.18 -18.02 9.65
C GLN A 231 5.86 -17.36 9.22
N VAL A 232 5.72 -17.08 7.92
CA VAL A 232 4.52 -16.42 7.37
C VAL A 232 3.23 -17.23 7.59
N PRO A 233 2.06 -16.57 7.66
CA PRO A 233 0.77 -17.26 7.80
C PRO A 233 0.39 -18.01 6.51
N ASP A 234 -0.56 -18.93 6.60
CA ASP A 234 -1.18 -19.55 5.42
C ASP A 234 -2.04 -18.57 4.64
N THR A 235 -2.74 -17.72 5.38
CA THR A 235 -3.76 -16.83 4.87
C THR A 235 -3.61 -15.44 5.47
N VAL A 236 -3.71 -14.44 4.62
CA VAL A 236 -3.75 -13.03 4.99
C VAL A 236 -5.06 -12.44 4.46
N LEU A 237 -5.92 -11.99 5.38
CA LEU A 237 -7.19 -11.35 5.09
C LEU A 237 -7.00 -9.84 5.15
N VAL A 238 -7.22 -9.17 4.02
CA VAL A 238 -7.03 -7.72 3.91
C VAL A 238 -8.37 -7.07 3.54
N PRO A 239 -8.91 -6.17 4.40
CA PRO A 239 -10.03 -5.33 4.03
C PRO A 239 -9.66 -4.51 2.80
N THR A 240 -10.41 -4.70 1.72
CA THR A 240 -10.02 -4.15 0.42
C THR A 240 -11.13 -3.31 -0.16
N GLY A 241 -10.84 -2.04 -0.46
CA GLY A 241 -11.67 -1.21 -1.32
C GLY A 241 -11.14 -1.25 -2.75
N ASP A 242 -10.12 -0.44 -3.04
CA ASP A 242 -9.53 -0.24 -4.37
C ASP A 242 -8.53 -1.33 -4.83
N GLY A 243 -8.27 -2.36 -4.02
CA GLY A 243 -7.27 -3.41 -4.34
C GLY A 243 -5.81 -3.03 -4.05
N CYS A 244 -5.49 -1.75 -3.82
CA CYS A 244 -4.10 -1.29 -3.71
C CYS A 244 -3.41 -1.79 -2.43
N ILE A 245 -4.15 -1.95 -1.32
CA ILE A 245 -3.58 -2.50 -0.07
C ILE A 245 -3.23 -3.97 -0.25
N LEU A 246 -4.15 -4.76 -0.79
CA LEU A 246 -3.93 -6.19 -1.01
C LEU A 246 -2.73 -6.41 -1.95
N SER A 247 -2.64 -5.65 -3.04
CA SER A 247 -1.49 -5.69 -3.96
C SER A 247 -0.18 -5.38 -3.24
N GLY A 248 -0.15 -4.35 -2.37
CA GLY A 248 1.01 -4.06 -1.53
C GLY A 248 1.38 -5.22 -0.61
N VAL A 249 0.43 -5.73 0.17
CA VAL A 249 0.65 -6.86 1.07
C VAL A 249 1.25 -8.06 0.34
N TYR A 250 0.68 -8.43 -0.82
CA TYR A 250 1.19 -9.50 -1.67
C TYR A 250 2.63 -9.22 -2.14
N ARG A 251 2.88 -8.02 -2.69
CA ARG A 251 4.21 -7.57 -3.13
C ARG A 251 5.25 -7.68 -2.02
N GLY A 252 4.89 -7.39 -0.77
CA GLY A 252 5.82 -7.51 0.36
C GLY A 252 6.32 -8.95 0.52
N PHE A 253 5.42 -9.93 0.49
CA PHE A 253 5.83 -11.34 0.55
C PHE A 253 6.57 -11.79 -0.71
N GLU A 254 6.16 -11.29 -1.89
CA GLU A 254 6.81 -11.61 -3.15
C GLU A 254 8.26 -11.11 -3.21
N ASP A 255 8.54 -9.89 -2.74
CA ASP A 255 9.89 -9.34 -2.72
C ASP A 255 10.85 -10.22 -1.92
N PHE A 256 10.46 -10.68 -0.72
CA PHE A 256 11.28 -11.63 0.05
C PHE A 256 11.46 -12.97 -0.68
N TYR A 257 10.45 -13.45 -1.40
CA TYR A 257 10.56 -14.67 -2.20
C TYR A 257 11.55 -14.51 -3.37
N LEU A 258 11.60 -13.31 -3.97
CA LEU A 258 12.47 -12.98 -5.10
C LEU A 258 13.91 -12.68 -4.68
N LEU A 259 14.17 -12.23 -3.45
CA LEU A 259 15.51 -12.02 -2.88
C LEU A 259 16.37 -13.30 -2.73
N GLY A 260 15.84 -14.49 -3.03
CA GLY A 260 16.64 -15.69 -3.31
C GLY A 260 16.50 -16.84 -2.31
N SER A 261 17.33 -17.88 -2.50
CA SER A 261 17.25 -19.21 -1.85
C SER A 261 17.31 -19.17 -0.31
N ALA A 262 18.04 -18.22 0.27
CA ALA A 262 18.11 -18.02 1.72
C ALA A 262 16.76 -17.64 2.35
N TYR A 263 15.82 -17.08 1.57
CA TYR A 263 14.45 -16.78 1.99
C TYR A 263 13.44 -17.83 1.53
N ARG A 264 13.67 -18.48 0.38
CA ARG A 264 12.83 -19.58 -0.15
C ARG A 264 12.85 -20.84 0.71
N ALA A 265 13.92 -21.09 1.47
CA ALA A 265 13.97 -22.21 2.41
C ALA A 265 13.01 -22.07 3.61
N TRP A 266 12.38 -20.91 3.79
CA TRP A 266 11.59 -20.58 5.00
C TRP A 266 10.22 -20.00 4.69
N LEU A 267 10.08 -19.24 3.60
CA LEU A 267 8.80 -19.04 2.92
C LEU A 267 8.49 -20.32 2.11
N LEU A 268 8.11 -21.40 2.81
CA LEU A 268 7.77 -22.69 2.20
C LEU A 268 6.73 -22.56 1.07
N TYR A 269 5.94 -21.48 1.10
CA TYR A 269 4.96 -21.08 0.08
C TYR A 269 4.64 -19.58 0.22
N ARG A 270 4.06 -18.99 -0.83
CA ARG A 270 3.46 -17.65 -0.77
C ARG A 270 2.13 -17.73 0.00
N PRO A 271 1.86 -16.86 1.00
CA PRO A 271 0.57 -16.85 1.66
C PRO A 271 -0.54 -16.57 0.65
N LYS A 272 -1.70 -17.20 0.82
CA LYS A 272 -2.91 -16.82 0.10
C LYS A 272 -3.37 -15.48 0.66
N VAL A 273 -3.31 -14.43 -0.16
CA VAL A 273 -3.82 -13.11 0.23
C VAL A 273 -5.25 -13.03 -0.29
N LEU A 274 -6.20 -13.26 0.62
CA LEU A 274 -7.61 -13.42 0.26
C LEU A 274 -8.36 -12.10 0.39
N LEU A 275 -9.28 -11.92 -0.56
CA LEU A 275 -10.34 -10.92 -0.49
C LEU A 275 -11.55 -11.55 0.19
N PRO A 276 -12.14 -10.92 1.21
CA PRO A 276 -13.52 -11.21 1.56
C PRO A 276 -14.41 -10.65 0.43
N LEU A 277 -14.56 -11.38 -0.66
CA LEU A 277 -15.53 -11.07 -1.69
C LEU A 277 -16.93 -11.32 -1.10
N CYS A 278 -17.63 -10.24 -0.80
CA CYS A 278 -19.06 -10.32 -0.51
C CYS A 278 -19.80 -10.58 -1.84
N GLU A 279 -20.69 -11.57 -1.91
CA GLU A 279 -21.52 -11.84 -3.10
C GLU A 279 -22.27 -10.59 -3.62
N ARG A 280 -22.56 -9.65 -2.71
CA ARG A 280 -23.17 -8.35 -3.00
C ARG A 280 -22.35 -7.45 -3.97
N TRP A 281 -21.09 -7.78 -4.24
CA TRP A 281 -20.20 -6.98 -5.09
C TRP A 281 -20.23 -7.39 -6.56
N LYS A 282 -20.76 -8.56 -6.92
CA LYS A 282 -20.94 -8.96 -8.32
C LYS A 282 -21.77 -7.89 -9.04
N GLY A 283 -21.19 -7.26 -10.07
CA GLY A 283 -21.83 -6.18 -10.83
C GLY A 283 -21.60 -4.74 -10.32
N THR A 284 -20.80 -4.55 -9.26
CA THR A 284 -20.42 -3.22 -8.75
C THR A 284 -19.10 -2.71 -9.35
N VAL A 285 -18.89 -1.39 -9.36
CA VAL A 285 -17.63 -0.74 -9.78
C VAL A 285 -16.41 -1.32 -9.03
N LEU A 286 -16.59 -1.65 -7.75
CA LEU A 286 -15.56 -2.23 -6.88
C LEU A 286 -15.09 -3.61 -7.35
N TYR A 287 -16.00 -4.44 -7.86
CA TYR A 287 -15.67 -5.72 -8.50
C TYR A 287 -14.90 -5.52 -9.82
N GLY A 288 -15.26 -4.50 -10.60
CA GLY A 288 -14.51 -4.09 -11.78
C GLY A 288 -13.09 -3.63 -11.45
N LEU A 289 -12.92 -2.86 -10.37
CA LEU A 289 -11.62 -2.34 -9.93
C LEU A 289 -10.71 -3.47 -9.41
N VAL A 290 -11.24 -4.38 -8.59
CA VAL A 290 -10.52 -5.59 -8.14
C VAL A 290 -10.08 -6.43 -9.35
N LYS A 291 -10.94 -6.62 -10.36
CA LYS A 291 -10.57 -7.35 -11.58
C LYS A 291 -9.45 -6.66 -12.39
N ARG A 292 -9.39 -5.32 -12.37
CA ARG A 292 -8.41 -4.51 -13.13
C ARG A 292 -7.07 -4.33 -12.41
N VAL A 293 -7.08 -4.14 -11.09
CA VAL A 293 -5.88 -3.85 -10.30
C VAL A 293 -5.26 -5.12 -9.72
N LEU A 294 -6.09 -6.10 -9.36
CA LEU A 294 -5.67 -7.21 -8.52
C LEU A 294 -5.30 -8.47 -9.29
N LEU A 295 -6.19 -8.93 -10.18
CA LEU A 295 -6.01 -10.17 -10.94
C LEU A 295 -4.82 -10.15 -11.91
N PRO A 296 -4.39 -9.00 -12.46
CA PRO A 296 -3.17 -8.95 -13.26
C PRO A 296 -1.88 -8.87 -12.42
N MET A 297 -1.97 -8.44 -11.15
CA MET A 297 -0.81 -8.27 -10.25
C MET A 297 -0.54 -9.50 -9.37
N VAL A 298 -1.50 -10.42 -9.24
CA VAL A 298 -1.40 -11.63 -8.44
C VAL A 298 -1.61 -12.84 -9.34
N SER A 299 -0.76 -13.87 -9.20
CA SER A 299 -0.96 -15.13 -9.93
C SER A 299 -2.39 -15.66 -9.69
N PRO A 300 -3.13 -16.05 -10.74
CA PRO A 300 -4.50 -16.58 -10.59
C PRO A 300 -4.63 -17.78 -9.66
N LYS A 301 -3.52 -18.51 -9.39
CA LYS A 301 -3.49 -19.64 -8.45
C LYS A 301 -3.41 -19.22 -6.98
N ASP A 302 -3.01 -17.97 -6.71
CA ASP A 302 -2.74 -17.44 -5.36
C ASP A 302 -3.89 -16.56 -4.82
N CYS A 303 -4.82 -16.15 -5.70
CA CYS A 303 -6.03 -15.40 -5.38
C CYS A 303 -7.26 -16.33 -5.44
N LEU A 304 -7.77 -16.79 -4.30
CA LEU A 304 -9.06 -17.49 -4.24
C LEU A 304 -10.15 -16.50 -3.85
N ALA A 305 -11.24 -16.47 -4.62
CA ALA A 305 -12.49 -15.90 -4.13
C ALA A 305 -13.02 -16.79 -3.01
N MET A 306 -13.48 -16.19 -1.90
CA MET A 306 -14.12 -16.96 -0.84
C MET A 306 -15.41 -17.60 -1.38
N GLU A 307 -15.45 -18.94 -1.40
CA GLU A 307 -16.69 -19.73 -1.42
C GLU A 307 -17.40 -19.64 -0.05
N PRO A 308 -18.72 -19.87 0.04
CA PRO A 308 -19.60 -19.31 1.08
C PRO A 308 -19.41 -19.79 2.54
N TRP A 309 -18.37 -20.57 2.85
CA TRP A 309 -18.32 -21.38 4.08
C TRP A 309 -17.55 -20.76 5.26
N LEU A 310 -17.21 -19.47 5.19
CA LEU A 310 -16.60 -18.77 6.32
C LEU A 310 -17.41 -17.51 6.63
N SER A 311 -18.19 -17.60 7.71
CA SER A 311 -18.80 -16.45 8.39
C SER A 311 -17.70 -15.56 8.97
N VAL A 312 -17.14 -14.69 8.13
CA VAL A 312 -16.12 -13.71 8.50
C VAL A 312 -16.77 -12.56 9.25
N ILE A 313 -16.31 -12.34 10.49
CA ILE A 313 -16.67 -11.18 11.31
C ILE A 313 -16.05 -9.93 10.68
N PHE A 314 -16.90 -9.06 10.17
CA PHE A 314 -16.51 -7.75 9.64
C PHE A 314 -16.33 -6.79 10.82
N VAL A 315 -15.09 -6.45 11.17
CA VAL A 315 -14.82 -5.29 12.04
C VAL A 315 -14.58 -4.09 11.11
N PRO A 316 -15.38 -3.02 11.15
CA PRO A 316 -15.28 -1.90 10.22
C PRO A 316 -14.09 -1.03 10.61
N VAL A 317 -12.88 -1.49 10.32
CA VAL A 317 -11.66 -0.71 10.46
C VAL A 317 -10.86 -0.99 9.19
N ALA A 318 -10.87 -0.03 8.26
CA ALA A 318 -10.31 -0.15 6.91
C ALA A 318 -8.78 -0.35 6.84
N ASP A 319 -8.15 -0.67 7.98
CA ASP A 319 -6.71 -0.68 8.20
C ASP A 319 -6.25 -1.84 9.11
N LEU A 320 -7.14 -2.78 9.47
CA LEU A 320 -6.80 -4.00 10.22
C LEU A 320 -6.58 -5.18 9.27
N VAL A 321 -5.48 -5.91 9.41
CA VAL A 321 -5.20 -7.13 8.63
C VAL A 321 -5.24 -8.35 9.56
N LEU A 322 -6.04 -9.36 9.21
CA LEU A 322 -6.16 -10.61 9.95
C LEU A 322 -5.31 -11.70 9.30
N LEU A 323 -4.62 -12.50 10.11
CA LEU A 323 -3.66 -13.51 9.62
C LEU A 323 -3.97 -14.86 10.26
N SER A 324 -4.01 -15.94 9.48
CA SER A 324 -4.27 -17.29 9.99
C SER A 324 -3.28 -18.32 9.46
N ARG A 325 -2.88 -19.28 10.30
CA ARG A 325 -2.41 -20.60 9.84
C ARG A 325 -3.53 -21.62 9.94
N MET A 326 -3.77 -22.39 8.87
CA MET A 326 -4.78 -23.45 8.90
C MET A 326 -4.08 -24.76 9.23
N GLN A 327 -4.50 -25.43 10.29
CA GLN A 327 -4.13 -26.83 10.49
C GLN A 327 -4.73 -27.63 9.33
N ARG A 328 -3.86 -28.24 8.52
CA ARG A 328 -4.31 -29.22 7.52
C ARG A 328 -4.95 -30.38 8.29
N PHE A 329 -6.26 -30.53 8.15
CA PHE A 329 -6.95 -31.78 8.46
C PHE A 329 -6.77 -32.77 7.31
#